data_AF-A0A2V5QDJ5-F1
#
_entry.id   AF-A0A2V5QDJ5-F1
#
_cell.length_a   1.000
_cell.length_b   1.000
_cell.length_c   1.000
_cell.angle_alpha   90.00
_cell.angle_beta   90.00
_cell.angle_gamma   90.00
#
_symmetry.space_group_name_H-M   'P 1'
#
loop_
_entity.id
_entity.type
_entity.pdbx_description
1 polymer ?
#
loop_
_entity_poly.entity_id
_entity_poly.type
_entity_poly.pdbx_seq_one_letter_code
_entity_poly.pdbx_strand_id
1 'polypeptide(L)'
;MSKGERISQLLTEFSGDAVDPDQTDVTSHPFYRAFFHCWNEQRYYEAHDVLEQLWLKTKSPDADYFKGLIQAAGAFVHLQKRYQHPSH
;
A
#
# COMPACT_ATOMS: atom_id res chain seq x y z
N MET A 1 -0.28 16.93 -9.56
CA MET A 1 -0.33 16.13 -8.32
C MET A 1 0.77 15.10 -8.34
N SER A 2 1.72 15.25 -7.42
CA SER A 2 2.84 14.34 -7.24
C SER A 2 2.37 13.02 -6.64
N LYS A 3 3.14 11.95 -6.88
CA LYS A 3 2.91 10.60 -6.33
C LYS A 3 2.68 10.61 -4.80
N GLY A 4 3.47 11.41 -4.09
CA GLY A 4 3.33 11.63 -2.64
C GLY A 4 2.05 12.37 -2.23
N GLU A 5 1.59 13.37 -3.00
CA GLU A 5 0.38 14.14 -2.66
C GLU A 5 -0.90 13.28 -2.77
N ARG A 6 -0.95 12.39 -3.76
CA ARG A 6 -2.06 11.43 -3.93
C ARG A 6 -2.17 10.52 -2.72
N ILE A 7 -1.03 10.02 -2.23
CA ILE A 7 -1.00 9.13 -1.07
C ILE A 7 -1.32 9.91 0.21
N SER A 8 -0.84 11.15 0.37
CA SER A 8 -1.21 11.98 1.53
C SER A 8 -2.71 12.30 1.59
N GLN A 9 -3.36 12.57 0.44
CA GLN A 9 -4.81 12.74 0.38
C GLN A 9 -5.53 11.44 0.75
N LEU A 10 -5.08 10.32 0.19
CA LEU A 10 -5.60 8.99 0.50
C LEU A 10 -5.55 8.72 2.01
N LEU A 11 -4.39 8.94 2.64
CA LEU A 11 -4.21 8.75 4.07
C LEU A 11 -5.05 9.71 4.92
N THR A 12 -5.27 10.95 4.45
CA THR A 12 -6.12 11.93 5.14
C THR A 12 -7.60 11.50 5.12
N GLU A 13 -8.04 10.92 4.00
CA GLU A 13 -9.40 10.39 3.85
C GLU A 13 -9.61 9.13 4.70
N PHE A 14 -8.55 8.33 4.93
CA PHE A 14 -8.62 7.06 5.65
C PHE A 14 -8.20 7.11 7.13
N SER A 15 -7.47 8.13 7.60
CA SER A 15 -6.99 8.24 8.99
C SER A 15 -8.03 8.83 9.95
N GLY A 16 -9.32 8.55 9.74
CA GLY A 16 -10.44 9.04 10.57
C GLY A 16 -10.47 8.51 12.01
N ASP A 17 -9.43 7.82 12.48
CA ASP A 17 -9.32 7.29 13.83
C ASP A 17 -7.96 7.65 14.41
N ALA A 18 -7.97 8.30 15.58
CA ALA A 18 -6.79 8.84 16.24
C ALA A 18 -5.77 7.73 16.54
N VAL A 19 -4.68 7.69 15.76
CA VAL A 19 -3.58 6.75 15.98
C VAL A 19 -2.83 7.18 17.25
N ASP A 20 -2.92 6.35 18.28
CA ASP A 20 -2.14 6.51 19.49
C ASP A 20 -0.63 6.41 19.15
N PRO A 21 0.18 7.44 19.46
CA PRO A 21 1.58 7.49 19.05
C PRO A 21 2.49 6.51 19.80
N ASP A 22 2.00 5.83 20.84
CA ASP A 22 2.75 4.84 21.62
C ASP A 22 2.58 3.41 21.06
N GLN A 23 1.60 3.18 20.18
CA GLN A 23 1.43 1.88 19.51
C GLN A 23 2.45 1.70 18.38
N THR A 24 3.50 0.96 18.69
CA THR A 24 4.47 0.34 17.76
C THR A 24 3.87 -0.79 16.91
N ASP A 25 2.55 -0.80 16.75
CA ASP A 25 1.84 -1.86 16.05
C ASP A 25 1.65 -1.51 14.57
N VAL A 26 2.27 -2.32 13.70
CA VAL A 26 2.18 -2.20 12.24
C VAL A 26 0.73 -2.17 11.73
N THR A 27 -0.21 -2.79 12.46
CA THR A 27 -1.62 -2.88 12.03
C THR A 27 -2.37 -1.55 12.18
N SER A 28 -1.92 -0.68 13.08
CA SER A 28 -2.44 0.69 13.23
C SER A 28 -1.78 1.70 12.27
N HIS A 29 -0.76 1.28 11.50
CA HIS A 29 -0.05 2.20 10.62
C HIS A 29 -0.96 2.64 9.44
N PRO A 30 -1.16 3.95 9.20
CA PRO A 30 -2.14 4.44 8.23
C PRO A 30 -1.84 3.95 6.79
N PHE A 31 -0.56 3.83 6.42
CA PHE A 31 -0.13 3.22 5.15
C PHE A 31 -0.47 1.73 5.04
N TYR A 32 -0.38 0.97 6.14
CA TYR A 32 -0.73 -0.45 6.14
C TYR A 32 -2.24 -0.64 5.95
N ARG A 33 -3.07 0.16 6.62
CA ARG A 33 -4.53 0.16 6.40
C ARG A 33 -4.91 0.60 4.99
N ALA A 34 -4.28 1.66 4.47
CA ALA A 34 -4.51 2.13 3.10
C ALA A 34 -4.11 1.10 2.04
N PHE A 35 -3.05 0.30 2.28
CA PHE A 35 -2.71 -0.83 1.41
C PHE A 35 -3.87 -1.83 1.29
N PHE A 36 -4.43 -2.30 2.40
CA PHE A 36 -5.55 -3.26 2.34
C PHE A 36 -6.82 -2.65 1.75
N HIS A 37 -7.05 -1.35 1.96
CA HIS A 37 -8.16 -0.67 1.33
C HIS A 37 -8.03 -0.69 -0.20
N CYS A 38 -6.89 -0.23 -0.74
CA CYS A 38 -6.60 -0.29 -2.17
C CYS A 38 -6.63 -1.73 -2.71
N TRP A 39 -6.14 -2.69 -1.91
CA TRP A 39 -6.15 -4.11 -2.27
C TRP A 39 -7.57 -4.65 -2.42
N ASN A 40 -8.48 -4.32 -1.50
CA ASN A 40 -9.88 -4.72 -1.54
C ASN A 40 -10.63 -4.09 -2.73
N GLU A 41 -10.25 -2.86 -3.12
CA GLU A 41 -10.76 -2.20 -4.32
C GLU A 41 -10.12 -2.68 -5.63
N GLN A 42 -9.26 -3.70 -5.60
CA GLN A 42 -8.48 -4.19 -6.76
C GLN A 42 -7.59 -3.12 -7.40
N ARG A 43 -7.25 -2.07 -6.66
CA ARG A 43 -6.34 -0.99 -7.07
C ARG A 43 -4.91 -1.39 -6.73
N TYR A 44 -4.46 -2.53 -7.26
CA TYR A 44 -3.17 -3.15 -6.89
C TYR A 44 -1.96 -2.25 -7.17
N TYR A 45 -2.05 -1.37 -8.16
CA TYR A 45 -0.98 -0.41 -8.47
C TYR A 45 -0.82 0.62 -7.34
N GLU A 46 -1.93 1.12 -6.81
CA GLU A 46 -1.94 2.10 -5.73
C GLU A 46 -1.62 1.44 -4.40
N ALA A 47 -2.07 0.19 -4.19
CA ALA A 47 -1.66 -0.62 -3.04
C ALA A 47 -0.13 -0.79 -2.99
N HIS A 48 0.48 -1.23 -4.10
CA HIS A 48 1.94 -1.33 -4.23
C HIS A 48 2.63 -0.02 -3.82
N ASP A 49 2.12 1.11 -4.34
CA ASP A 49 2.70 2.43 -4.18
C ASP A 49 2.68 2.96 -2.74
N VAL A 50 1.54 2.78 -2.07
CA VAL A 50 1.34 3.16 -0.67
C VAL A 50 2.28 2.36 0.23
N LEU A 51 2.41 1.06 -0.02
CA LEU A 51 3.24 0.19 0.80
C LEU A 51 4.73 0.36 0.53
N GLU A 52 5.12 0.69 -0.71
CA GLU A 52 6.50 1.07 -1.07
C GLU A 52 6.98 2.30 -0.28
N GLN A 53 6.13 3.32 -0.12
CA GLN A 53 6.47 4.49 0.70
C GLN A 53 6.63 4.17 2.18
N LEU A 54 5.84 3.23 2.72
CA LEU A 54 6.01 2.73 4.08
C LEU A 54 7.35 2.00 4.21
N TRP A 55 7.61 1.06 3.31
CA TRP A 55 8.82 0.25 3.30
C TRP A 55 10.10 1.09 3.20
N LEU A 56 10.13 2.12 2.34
CA LEU A 56 11.27 3.04 2.24
C LEU A 56 11.57 3.81 3.53
N LYS A 57 10.54 4.03 4.37
CA LYS A 57 10.67 4.70 5.67
C LYS A 57 10.99 3.72 6.81
N THR A 58 10.61 2.45 6.66
CA THR A 58 10.84 1.40 7.65
C THR A 58 12.24 0.80 7.49
N LYS A 59 13.09 0.98 8.50
CA LYS A 59 14.41 0.31 8.62
C LYS A 59 14.42 -0.84 9.64
N SER A 60 13.25 -1.44 9.87
CA SER A 60 13.04 -2.56 10.80
C SER A 60 13.26 -3.91 10.10
N PRO A 61 13.59 -5.01 10.82
CA PRO A 61 13.51 -6.39 10.30
C PRO A 61 12.19 -6.74 9.58
N ASP A 62 11.10 -6.03 9.86
CA ASP A 62 9.82 -6.18 9.16
C ASP A 62 9.87 -5.73 7.68
N ALA A 63 10.96 -5.10 7.25
CA ALA A 63 11.18 -4.68 5.87
C ALA A 63 11.04 -5.84 4.87
N ASP A 64 11.47 -7.06 5.22
CA ASP A 64 11.31 -8.23 4.35
C ASP A 64 9.85 -8.67 4.22
N TYR A 65 9.05 -8.51 5.29
CA TYR A 65 7.60 -8.76 5.25
C TYR A 65 6.90 -7.80 4.28
N PHE A 66 7.15 -6.50 4.40
CA PHE A 66 6.57 -5.50 3.50
C PHE A 66 7.03 -5.69 2.05
N LYS A 67 8.30 -6.07 1.85
CA LYS A 67 8.84 -6.37 0.52
C LYS A 67 8.07 -7.51 -0.16
N GLY A 68 7.70 -8.55 0.59
CA GLY A 68 6.85 -9.63 0.08
C GLY A 68 5.48 -9.16 -0.39
N LEU A 69 4.82 -8.31 0.40
CA LEU A 69 3.52 -7.73 0.06
C LEU A 69 3.59 -6.78 -1.16
N ILE A 70 4.64 -5.97 -1.27
CA ILE A 70 4.89 -5.11 -2.43
C ILE A 70 5.05 -5.97 -3.69
N GLN A 71 5.85 -7.03 -3.64
CA GLN A 71 6.02 -7.94 -4.78
C GLN A 71 4.71 -8.65 -5.16
N ALA A 72 3.92 -9.07 -4.18
CA ALA A 72 2.60 -9.65 -4.43
C ALA A 72 1.69 -8.65 -5.17
N ALA A 73 1.57 -7.42 -4.67
CA ALA A 73 0.78 -6.36 -5.32
C ALA A 73 1.25 -6.12 -6.77
N GLY A 74 2.57 -6.05 -6.99
CA GLY A 74 3.16 -5.93 -8.31
C GLY A 74 2.79 -7.08 -9.25
N ALA A 75 2.79 -8.32 -8.76
CA ALA A 75 2.36 -9.48 -9.54
C ALA A 75 0.87 -9.41 -9.92
N PHE A 76 0.00 -8.97 -9.00
CA PHE A 76 -1.43 -8.78 -9.28
C PHE A 76 -1.68 -7.66 -10.29
N VAL A 77 -0.91 -6.56 -10.27
CA VAL A 77 -0.98 -5.53 -11.33
C VAL A 77 -0.69 -6.11 -12.70
N HIS A 78 0.37 -6.92 -12.82
CA HIS A 78 0.73 -7.56 -14.09
C HIS A 78 -0.35 -8.56 -14.52
N LEU A 79 -0.90 -9.32 -13.58
CA LEU A 79 -2.00 -10.25 -13.84
C LEU A 79 -3.23 -9.51 -14.36
N GLN A 80 -3.66 -8.42 -13.71
CA GLN A 80 -4.78 -7.59 -14.13
C GLN A 80 -4.57 -7.01 -15.54
N LYS A 81 -3.36 -6.51 -15.84
CA LYS A 81 -3.01 -6.03 -17.18
C LYS A 81 -3.08 -7.14 -18.24
N ARG A 82 -2.67 -8.36 -17.88
CA ARG A 82 -2.73 -9.53 -18.77
C ARG A 82 -4.17 -9.99 -19.03
N TYR A 83 -5.06 -9.85 -18.05
CA TYR A 83 -6.50 -10.05 -18.24
C TYR A 83 -7.16 -8.95 -19.08
N GLN A 84 -6.69 -7.70 -19.00
CA GLN A 84 -7.21 -6.60 -19.82
C GLN A 84 -6.74 -6.64 -21.28
N HIS A 85 -5.60 -7.27 -21.56
CA HIS A 85 -5.10 -7.48 -22.92
C HIS A 85 -4.94 -8.99 -23.20
N PRO A 86 -6.04 -9.74 -23.38
CA PRO A 86 -5.94 -11.06 -23.95
C PRO A 86 -5.40 -10.89 -25.37
N SER A 87 -4.15 -11.30 -25.61
CA SER A 87 -3.61 -11.40 -26.96
C SER A 87 -4.48 -12.40 -27.71
N HIS A 88 -5.29 -11.91 -28.65
CA HIS A 88 -6.22 -12.67 -29.46
C HIS A 88 -5.66 -12.85 -30.88
#